data_AF-A0A966UP98-F1
#
_entry.id   AF-A0A966UP98-F1
#
_cell.length_a   1.000
_cell.length_b   1.000
_cell.length_c   1.000
_cell.angle_alpha   90.00
_cell.angle_beta   90.00
_cell.angle_gamma   90.00
#
_symmetry.space_group_name_H-M   'P 1'
#
loop_
_entity.id
_entity.type
_entity.pdbx_description
1 polymer ?
#
loop_
_entity_poly.entity_id
_entity_poly.type
_entity_poly.pdbx_seq_one_letter_code
_entity_poly.pdbx_strand_id
1 'polypeptide(L)'
;MAALSDYLESGLLSHIFRNAAFARPSTIAIALTSGVPLDSNNGSNIPELPSGVSKGANFVSTNYARLNLGNPASVGNTVWNGIGVDDTTVFSVYGTSSQGNSVGISGYFYPIYLNQTTAFNADPYGFTTQYQFKEFPNVNFYAPTTLQQSGVAQDPGYTKYDGNGFIKNSSQLIFNTALTDWGWISGIAILDNAGYGSGNLLMYAQLQNPRYVYTGDNIKFDINSLEISLK
;
A
#
# COMPACT_ATOMS: atom_id res chain seq x y z
N MET A 1 -2.70 -8.62 -3.34
CA MET A 1 -3.61 -7.71 -2.61
C MET A 1 -3.46 -8.01 -1.14
N ALA A 2 -3.43 -6.98 -0.28
CA ALA A 2 -3.36 -7.20 1.15
C ALA A 2 -4.68 -7.80 1.65
N ALA A 3 -4.59 -8.78 2.54
CA ALA A 3 -5.71 -9.40 3.23
C ALA A 3 -5.79 -8.87 4.67
N LEU A 4 -7.02 -8.77 5.18
CA LEU A 4 -7.27 -8.50 6.59
C LEU A 4 -7.01 -9.78 7.40
N SER A 5 -6.58 -9.62 8.63
CA SER A 5 -6.51 -10.72 9.61
C SER A 5 -7.85 -10.94 10.31
N ASP A 6 -8.04 -12.13 10.88
CA ASP A 6 -9.21 -12.46 11.71
C ASP A 6 -9.41 -11.45 12.85
N TYR A 7 -8.29 -10.96 13.41
CA TYR A 7 -8.30 -9.94 14.47
C TYR A 7 -8.89 -8.61 14.00
N LEU A 8 -8.43 -8.11 12.84
CA LEU A 8 -8.91 -6.83 12.32
C LEU A 8 -10.35 -6.94 11.82
N GLU A 9 -10.71 -8.04 11.15
CA GLU A 9 -12.07 -8.28 10.67
C GLU A 9 -13.08 -8.33 11.84
N SER A 10 -12.82 -9.20 12.83
CA SER A 10 -13.71 -9.34 13.98
C SER A 10 -13.79 -8.07 14.83
N GLY A 11 -12.66 -7.34 14.95
CA GLY A 11 -12.58 -6.04 15.61
C GLY A 11 -13.46 -5.00 14.93
N LEU A 12 -13.33 -4.83 13.62
CA LEU A 12 -14.14 -3.89 12.82
C LEU A 12 -15.63 -4.25 12.85
N LEU A 13 -15.98 -5.52 12.66
CA LEU A 13 -17.37 -5.97 12.68
C LEU A 13 -18.03 -5.74 14.03
N SER A 14 -17.33 -6.05 15.11
CA SER A 14 -17.85 -5.83 16.46
C SER A 14 -17.94 -4.34 16.80
N HIS A 15 -17.01 -3.53 16.29
CA HIS A 15 -17.00 -2.09 16.50
C HIS A 15 -18.18 -1.39 15.82
N ILE A 16 -18.42 -1.73 14.55
CA ILE A 16 -19.45 -1.09 13.73
C ILE A 16 -20.85 -1.59 14.08
N PHE A 17 -21.02 -2.91 14.28
CA PHE A 17 -22.35 -3.52 14.35
C PHE A 17 -22.77 -4.00 15.74
N ARG A 18 -21.84 -4.07 16.71
CA ARG A 18 -22.11 -4.68 18.03
C ARG A 18 -21.75 -3.78 19.22
N ASN A 19 -21.52 -2.48 18.99
CA ASN A 19 -21.16 -1.51 20.03
C ASN A 19 -19.93 -1.91 20.86
N ALA A 20 -19.03 -2.71 20.29
CA ALA A 20 -17.76 -3.02 20.93
C ALA A 20 -16.75 -1.88 20.72
N ALA A 21 -15.85 -1.68 21.68
CA ALA A 21 -14.72 -0.79 21.46
C ALA A 21 -13.61 -1.54 20.69
N PHE A 22 -13.15 -0.96 19.59
CA PHE A 22 -11.92 -1.38 18.90
C PHE A 22 -10.98 -0.18 18.88
N ALA A 23 -10.03 -0.17 19.82
CA ALA A 23 -9.13 0.96 19.99
C ALA A 23 -8.14 1.04 18.83
N ARG A 24 -7.85 2.27 18.39
CA ARG A 24 -6.77 2.49 17.46
C ARG A 24 -5.43 1.96 18.03
N PRO A 25 -4.56 1.37 17.21
CA PRO A 25 -3.23 0.98 17.65
C PRO A 25 -2.44 2.18 18.16
N SER A 26 -1.69 2.00 19.26
CA SER A 26 -0.73 3.01 19.76
C SER A 26 0.58 3.00 19.00
N THR A 27 0.83 1.96 18.21
CA THR A 27 1.98 1.76 17.34
C THR A 27 1.53 1.01 16.10
N ILE A 28 2.09 1.33 14.94
CA ILE A 28 2.04 0.44 13.78
C ILE A 28 3.46 0.04 13.42
N ALA A 29 3.67 -1.22 13.08
CA ALA A 29 4.95 -1.70 12.59
C ALA A 29 4.77 -2.61 11.37
N ILE A 30 5.79 -2.65 10.52
CA ILE A 30 5.84 -3.54 9.36
C ILE A 30 6.88 -4.63 9.65
N ALA A 31 6.46 -5.89 9.54
CA ALA A 31 7.33 -7.05 9.58
C ALA A 31 7.52 -7.62 8.17
N LEU A 32 8.73 -8.15 7.92
CA LEU A 32 9.02 -8.95 6.73
C LEU A 32 8.95 -10.43 7.12
N THR A 33 8.42 -11.25 6.24
CA THR A 33 8.17 -12.66 6.52
C THR A 33 8.72 -13.57 5.43
N SER A 34 9.19 -14.75 5.84
CA SER A 34 9.78 -15.77 4.96
C SER A 34 8.74 -16.61 4.22
N GLY A 35 7.50 -16.63 4.71
CA GLY A 35 6.30 -17.13 4.04
C GLY A 35 5.21 -16.07 4.00
N VAL A 36 4.12 -16.36 3.29
CA VAL A 36 2.90 -15.54 3.34
C VAL A 36 2.19 -15.82 4.68
N PRO A 37 1.93 -14.81 5.53
CA PRO A 37 1.13 -15.00 6.73
C PRO A 37 -0.27 -15.51 6.43
N LEU A 38 -0.90 -16.13 7.42
CA LEU A 38 -2.32 -16.50 7.38
C LEU A 38 -3.14 -15.47 8.16
N ASP A 39 -4.43 -15.39 7.85
CA ASP A 39 -5.44 -14.55 8.54
C ASP A 39 -5.50 -14.79 10.05
N SER A 40 -5.39 -16.05 10.46
CA SER A 40 -5.38 -16.52 11.85
C SER A 40 -4.05 -16.29 12.57
N ASN A 41 -3.02 -15.79 11.88
CA ASN A 41 -1.76 -15.47 12.52
C ASN A 41 -1.85 -14.21 13.40
N ASN A 42 -0.90 -14.10 14.31
CA ASN A 42 -0.66 -12.95 15.17
C ASN A 42 0.85 -12.67 15.20
N GLY A 43 1.25 -11.63 15.92
CA GLY A 43 2.63 -11.21 15.96
C GLY A 43 3.60 -12.22 16.57
N SER A 44 3.12 -13.28 17.22
CA SER A 44 3.96 -14.35 17.78
C SER A 44 4.17 -15.55 16.86
N ASN A 45 3.29 -15.78 15.88
CA ASN A 45 3.31 -16.99 15.04
C ASN A 45 3.41 -16.73 13.53
N ILE A 46 3.43 -15.47 13.09
CA ILE A 46 3.80 -15.15 11.70
C ILE A 46 5.21 -15.71 11.38
N PRO A 47 5.49 -16.08 10.12
CA PRO A 47 6.82 -16.54 9.70
C PRO A 47 7.81 -15.38 9.56
N GLU A 48 7.95 -14.57 10.61
CA GLU A 48 8.79 -13.39 10.68
C GLU A 48 10.28 -13.74 10.52
N LEU A 49 11.05 -12.87 9.88
CA LEU A 49 12.49 -13.07 9.72
C LEU A 49 13.19 -13.11 11.08
N PRO A 50 14.21 -13.97 11.25
CA PRO A 50 14.86 -14.11 12.55
C PRO A 50 15.59 -12.82 12.94
N SER A 51 15.40 -12.35 14.18
CA SER A 51 16.18 -11.24 14.76
C SER A 51 17.62 -11.65 15.12
N GLY A 52 17.91 -12.95 15.10
CA GLY A 52 19.24 -13.50 15.24
C GLY A 52 19.28 -15.01 14.98
N VAL A 53 20.48 -15.53 14.82
CA VAL A 53 20.75 -16.92 14.45
C VAL A 53 21.75 -17.55 15.43
N SER A 54 21.59 -18.83 15.69
CA SER A 54 22.55 -19.60 16.48
C SER A 54 23.80 -19.90 15.64
N LYS A 55 24.97 -19.50 16.13
CA LYS A 55 26.28 -19.80 15.55
C LYS A 55 27.11 -20.57 16.57
N GLY A 56 26.94 -21.90 16.56
CA GLY A 56 27.46 -22.77 17.63
C GLY A 56 26.75 -22.48 18.95
N ALA A 57 27.51 -22.23 20.01
CA ALA A 57 26.97 -21.89 21.33
C ALA A 57 26.56 -20.40 21.48
N ASN A 58 26.85 -19.56 20.49
CA ASN A 58 26.58 -18.12 20.54
C ASN A 58 25.33 -17.77 19.72
N PHE A 59 24.59 -16.76 20.18
CA PHE A 59 23.54 -16.12 19.39
C PHE A 59 24.11 -14.87 18.72
N VAL A 60 23.94 -14.76 17.41
CA VAL A 60 24.41 -13.61 16.62
C VAL A 60 23.19 -12.87 16.09
N SER A 61 23.15 -11.56 16.31
CA SER A 61 22.08 -10.71 15.78
C SER A 61 22.15 -10.65 14.26
N THR A 62 20.99 -10.79 13.61
CA THR A 62 20.85 -10.52 12.18
C THR A 62 20.69 -9.03 11.90
N ASN A 63 20.40 -8.24 12.94
CA ASN A 63 19.98 -6.85 12.88
C ASN A 63 18.61 -6.62 12.23
N TYR A 64 17.87 -7.69 11.94
CA TYR A 64 16.46 -7.58 11.57
C TYR A 64 15.64 -7.08 12.76
N ALA A 65 14.79 -6.10 12.50
CA ALA A 65 13.75 -5.64 13.39
C ALA A 65 12.55 -5.19 12.54
N ARG A 66 11.34 -5.25 13.12
CA ARG A 66 10.18 -4.64 12.49
C ARG A 66 10.43 -3.16 12.26
N LEU A 67 9.97 -2.65 11.13
CA LEU A 67 10.00 -1.22 10.87
C LEU A 67 8.90 -0.56 11.70
N ASN A 68 9.30 0.11 12.78
CA ASN A 68 8.39 0.85 13.64
C ASN A 68 7.97 2.16 12.97
N LEU A 69 6.69 2.28 12.62
CA LEU A 69 6.11 3.49 12.04
C LEU A 69 5.63 4.48 13.10
N GLY A 70 5.70 4.13 14.39
CA GLY A 70 5.30 4.99 15.50
C GLY A 70 3.78 5.03 15.73
N ASN A 71 3.35 5.98 16.56
CA ASN A 71 1.94 6.13 16.91
C ASN A 71 1.15 6.79 15.77
N PRO A 72 0.15 6.10 15.18
CA PRO A 72 -0.63 6.65 14.07
C PRO A 72 -1.34 7.97 14.41
N ALA A 73 -1.59 8.27 15.69
CA ALA A 73 -2.18 9.53 16.13
C ALA A 73 -1.25 10.73 15.89
N SER A 74 0.05 10.51 16.00
CA SER A 74 1.07 11.56 15.94
C SER A 74 1.72 11.66 14.58
N VAL A 75 1.98 10.52 13.93
CA VAL A 75 2.80 10.47 12.71
C VAL A 75 2.06 9.90 11.49
N GLY A 76 0.79 9.49 11.63
CA GLY A 76 0.04 8.83 10.55
C GLY A 76 0.06 9.62 9.24
N ASN A 77 -0.17 10.94 9.31
CA ASN A 77 -0.20 11.83 8.13
C ASN A 77 1.19 12.15 7.55
N THR A 78 2.28 11.75 8.21
CA THR A 78 3.65 11.89 7.71
C THR A 78 4.13 10.58 7.07
N VAL A 79 3.56 9.45 7.47
CA VAL A 79 3.90 8.12 6.97
C VAL A 79 3.01 7.73 5.78
N TRP A 80 1.74 8.11 5.81
CA TRP A 80 0.74 7.76 4.81
C TRP A 80 0.19 9.01 4.13
N ASN A 81 -0.01 8.91 2.81
CA ASN A 81 -0.82 9.86 2.06
C ASN A 81 -2.28 9.80 2.51
N GLY A 82 -3.05 10.81 2.12
CA GLY A 82 -4.51 10.79 2.25
C GLY A 82 -5.14 9.62 1.49
N ILE A 83 -6.36 9.25 1.89
CA ILE A 83 -7.13 8.19 1.23
C ILE A 83 -7.34 8.52 -0.25
N GLY A 84 -7.05 7.56 -1.12
CA GLY A 84 -7.21 7.67 -2.57
C GLY A 84 -6.21 8.61 -3.26
N VAL A 85 -5.17 9.08 -2.54
CA VAL A 85 -4.16 9.95 -3.12
C VAL A 85 -3.08 9.12 -3.82
N ASP A 86 -2.85 9.43 -5.10
CA ASP A 86 -1.75 8.90 -5.91
C ASP A 86 -1.27 10.00 -6.86
N ASP A 87 0.02 10.32 -6.82
CA ASP A 87 0.66 11.35 -7.64
C ASP A 87 1.69 10.79 -8.63
N THR A 88 1.83 9.47 -8.75
CA THR A 88 2.83 8.83 -9.64
C THR A 88 2.22 7.89 -10.67
N THR A 89 1.14 7.20 -10.32
CA THR A 89 0.57 6.15 -11.16
C THR A 89 -0.25 6.73 -12.31
N VAL A 90 -0.02 6.19 -13.51
CA VAL A 90 -0.89 6.40 -14.65
C VAL A 90 -1.98 5.32 -14.69
N PHE A 91 -3.22 5.75 -14.77
CA PHE A 91 -4.39 4.89 -14.75
C PHE A 91 -5.12 4.84 -16.09
N SER A 92 -5.88 3.76 -16.28
CA SER A 92 -7.05 3.72 -17.16
C SER A 92 -8.33 3.73 -16.33
N VAL A 93 -9.33 4.46 -16.79
CA VAL A 93 -10.68 4.46 -16.21
C VAL A 93 -11.66 3.98 -17.28
N TYR A 94 -12.40 2.92 -16.98
CA TYR A 94 -13.55 2.52 -17.79
C TYR A 94 -14.81 3.14 -17.18
N GLY A 95 -15.49 3.99 -17.94
CA GLY A 95 -16.69 4.64 -17.44
C GLY A 95 -17.31 5.61 -18.44
N THR A 96 -18.29 6.36 -17.95
CA THR A 96 -19.01 7.37 -18.73
C THR A 96 -18.69 8.74 -18.18
N SER A 97 -18.06 9.59 -19.00
CA SER A 97 -17.72 10.94 -18.56
C SER A 97 -18.98 11.76 -18.27
N SER A 98 -18.94 12.48 -17.16
CA SER A 98 -20.00 13.37 -16.67
C SER A 98 -19.59 14.84 -16.67
N GLN A 99 -18.43 15.19 -17.25
CA GLN A 99 -17.89 16.55 -17.23
C GLN A 99 -17.25 16.95 -18.57
N GLY A 100 -17.36 18.24 -18.92
CA GLY A 100 -16.66 18.85 -20.06
C GLY A 100 -17.24 18.46 -21.42
N ASN A 101 -16.42 18.55 -22.46
CA ASN A 101 -16.84 18.26 -23.84
C ASN A 101 -17.04 16.75 -24.10
N SER A 102 -16.62 15.89 -23.17
CA SER A 102 -16.72 14.43 -23.28
C SER A 102 -17.96 13.87 -22.57
N VAL A 103 -18.88 14.71 -22.09
CA VAL A 103 -20.10 14.27 -21.38
C VAL A 103 -20.87 13.25 -22.20
N GLY A 104 -21.18 12.10 -21.58
CA GLY A 104 -21.92 11.01 -22.21
C GLY A 104 -21.06 10.05 -23.03
N ILE A 105 -19.79 10.35 -23.26
CA ILE A 105 -18.85 9.40 -23.89
C ILE A 105 -18.52 8.29 -22.89
N SER A 106 -18.67 7.05 -23.33
CA SER A 106 -18.38 5.84 -22.55
C SER A 106 -17.24 5.04 -23.16
N GLY A 107 -16.40 4.42 -22.31
CA GLY A 107 -15.29 3.57 -22.72
C GLY A 107 -14.08 3.77 -21.82
N TYR A 108 -12.89 3.42 -22.30
CA TYR A 108 -11.62 3.64 -21.62
C TYR A 108 -11.12 5.07 -21.83
N PHE A 109 -10.69 5.69 -20.73
CA PHE A 109 -10.02 6.99 -20.68
C PHE A 109 -8.60 6.81 -20.14
N TYR A 110 -7.61 7.36 -20.84
CA TYR A 110 -6.19 7.24 -20.51
C TYR A 110 -5.34 8.28 -21.29
N PRO A 111 -4.11 8.57 -20.89
CA PRO A 111 -3.57 8.36 -19.54
C PRO A 111 -4.32 9.26 -18.54
N ILE A 112 -4.73 8.69 -17.40
CA ILE A 112 -5.45 9.39 -16.34
C ILE A 112 -4.61 9.40 -15.06
N TYR A 113 -4.62 10.53 -14.35
CA TYR A 113 -3.94 10.72 -13.07
C TYR A 113 -4.95 11.20 -12.01
N LEU A 114 -4.66 10.91 -10.74
CA LEU A 114 -5.45 11.43 -9.60
C LEU A 114 -4.93 12.78 -9.10
N ASN A 115 -3.76 13.22 -9.59
CA ASN A 115 -3.14 14.47 -9.25
C ASN A 115 -2.99 15.37 -10.49
N GLN A 116 -3.44 16.62 -10.39
CA GLN A 116 -3.41 17.57 -11.49
C GLN A 116 -1.97 17.94 -11.89
N THR A 117 -1.06 18.14 -10.92
CA THR A 117 0.34 18.50 -11.19
C THR A 117 1.05 17.38 -11.95
N THR A 118 0.77 16.12 -11.63
CA THR A 118 1.33 14.98 -12.35
C THR A 118 0.84 14.93 -13.80
N ALA A 119 -0.46 15.13 -14.03
CA ALA A 119 -1.01 15.23 -15.39
C ALA A 119 -0.42 16.41 -16.17
N PHE A 120 -0.22 17.56 -15.52
CA PHE A 120 0.38 18.75 -16.12
C PHE A 120 1.80 18.48 -16.59
N ASN A 121 2.63 17.87 -15.73
CA ASN A 121 4.03 17.57 -16.06
C ASN A 121 4.17 16.45 -17.11
N ALA A 122 3.16 15.59 -17.24
CA ALA A 122 3.12 14.56 -18.28
C ALA A 122 2.69 15.11 -19.66
N ASP A 123 2.14 16.33 -19.72
CA ASP A 123 1.77 16.99 -20.97
C ASP A 123 2.97 17.73 -21.58
N PRO A 124 3.29 17.56 -22.87
CA PRO A 124 4.38 18.29 -23.53
C PRO A 124 4.29 19.82 -23.46
N TYR A 125 3.08 20.36 -23.24
CA TYR A 125 2.83 21.79 -23.20
C TYR A 125 2.29 22.28 -21.85
N GLY A 126 2.17 21.40 -20.85
CA GLY A 126 1.66 21.77 -19.53
C GLY A 126 0.16 22.08 -19.52
N PHE A 127 -0.67 21.30 -20.21
CA PHE A 127 -2.13 21.44 -20.13
C PHE A 127 -2.80 20.22 -19.49
N THR A 128 -3.85 20.47 -18.71
CA THR A 128 -4.63 19.42 -18.04
C THR A 128 -6.11 19.55 -18.31
N THR A 129 -6.75 18.41 -18.59
CA THR A 129 -8.21 18.28 -18.68
C THR A 129 -8.70 17.54 -17.45
N GLN A 130 -9.68 18.10 -16.75
CA GLN A 130 -10.35 17.40 -15.65
C GLN A 130 -11.48 16.50 -16.20
N TYR A 131 -11.59 15.30 -15.64
CA TYR A 131 -12.68 14.36 -15.87
C TYR A 131 -13.38 14.02 -14.55
N GLN A 132 -14.68 13.76 -14.65
CA GLN A 132 -15.48 13.07 -13.66
C GLN A 132 -16.25 11.96 -14.38
N PHE A 133 -16.48 10.84 -13.68
CA PHE A 133 -17.17 9.69 -14.23
C PHE A 133 -18.38 9.34 -13.36
N LYS A 134 -19.46 8.87 -13.99
CA LYS A 134 -20.67 8.45 -13.27
C LYS A 134 -20.40 7.32 -12.28
N GLU A 135 -19.44 6.47 -12.60
CA GLU A 135 -19.00 5.31 -11.82
C GLU A 135 -18.18 5.73 -10.59
N PHE A 136 -17.58 6.93 -10.62
CA PHE A 136 -16.73 7.48 -9.56
C PHE A 136 -17.09 8.95 -9.27
N PRO A 137 -18.31 9.24 -8.78
CA PRO A 137 -18.85 10.61 -8.74
C PRO A 137 -18.12 11.57 -7.80
N ASN A 138 -17.36 11.04 -6.83
CA ASN A 138 -16.64 11.83 -5.82
C ASN A 138 -15.13 11.91 -6.09
N VAL A 139 -14.68 11.58 -7.30
CA VAL A 139 -13.27 11.56 -7.67
C VAL A 139 -13.05 12.46 -8.88
N ASN A 140 -12.09 13.38 -8.75
CA ASN A 140 -11.62 14.18 -9.86
C ASN A 140 -10.41 13.49 -10.49
N PHE A 141 -10.46 13.33 -11.80
CA PHE A 141 -9.39 12.74 -12.60
C PHE A 141 -8.80 13.82 -13.50
N TYR A 142 -7.52 13.67 -13.84
CA TYR A 142 -6.81 14.63 -14.69
C TYR A 142 -6.10 13.89 -15.82
N ALA A 143 -6.27 14.36 -17.05
CA ALA A 143 -5.52 13.87 -18.21
C ALA A 143 -4.61 14.97 -18.76
N PRO A 144 -3.43 14.64 -19.31
CA PRO A 144 -2.66 15.53 -20.16
C PRO A 144 -3.50 15.88 -21.41
N THR A 145 -3.74 17.16 -21.66
CA THR A 145 -4.70 17.60 -22.69
C THR A 145 -4.33 17.12 -24.08
N THR A 146 -3.04 17.08 -24.42
CA THR A 146 -2.60 16.68 -25.77
C THR A 146 -2.47 15.17 -25.96
N LEU A 147 -2.49 14.39 -24.87
CA LEU A 147 -2.35 12.93 -24.91
C LEU A 147 -3.64 12.19 -24.59
N GLN A 148 -4.67 12.90 -24.11
CA GLN A 148 -5.92 12.31 -23.65
C GLN A 148 -6.56 11.42 -24.72
N GLN A 149 -7.02 10.26 -24.28
CA GLN A 149 -7.88 9.35 -25.02
C GLN A 149 -9.19 9.25 -24.26
N SER A 150 -10.32 9.32 -24.96
CA SER A 150 -11.67 9.37 -24.38
C SER A 150 -12.58 8.35 -25.05
N GLY A 151 -13.19 7.46 -24.26
CA GLY A 151 -14.17 6.50 -24.78
C GLY A 151 -13.61 5.43 -25.71
N VAL A 152 -12.36 5.02 -25.53
CA VAL A 152 -11.74 3.97 -26.36
C VAL A 152 -12.37 2.60 -26.01
N ALA A 153 -12.64 1.76 -27.00
CA ALA A 153 -13.34 0.49 -26.77
C ALA A 153 -12.45 -0.61 -26.17
N GLN A 154 -11.14 -0.59 -26.44
CA GLN A 154 -10.18 -1.60 -25.99
C GLN A 154 -9.40 -1.11 -24.76
N ASP A 155 -9.06 -2.04 -23.88
CA ASP A 155 -8.23 -1.74 -22.70
C ASP A 155 -6.80 -1.37 -23.16
N PRO A 156 -6.31 -0.18 -22.79
CA PRO A 156 -4.95 0.26 -23.13
C PRO A 156 -3.84 -0.46 -22.34
N GLY A 157 -4.16 -1.26 -21.32
CA GLY A 157 -3.18 -1.99 -20.51
C GLY A 157 -2.48 -1.15 -19.43
N TYR A 158 -2.99 0.04 -19.13
CA TYR A 158 -2.57 0.81 -17.94
C TYR A 158 -3.15 0.19 -16.66
N THR A 159 -2.62 0.61 -15.51
CA THR A 159 -3.19 0.26 -14.21
C THR A 159 -4.66 0.68 -14.16
N LYS A 160 -5.57 -0.26 -13.97
CA LYS A 160 -6.99 0.06 -13.88
C LYS A 160 -7.30 0.78 -12.57
N TYR A 161 -8.03 1.90 -12.65
CA TYR A 161 -8.60 2.53 -11.47
C TYR A 161 -9.91 1.82 -11.08
N ASP A 162 -9.93 1.23 -9.88
CA ASP A 162 -11.09 0.49 -9.36
C ASP A 162 -11.73 1.16 -8.12
N GLY A 163 -11.25 2.34 -7.71
CA GLY A 163 -11.79 3.09 -6.56
C GLY A 163 -10.72 3.71 -5.66
N ASN A 164 -11.17 4.47 -4.66
CA ASN A 164 -10.34 5.27 -3.75
C ASN A 164 -10.07 4.60 -2.38
N GLY A 165 -10.44 3.34 -2.20
CA GLY A 165 -10.29 2.59 -0.95
C GLY A 165 -8.85 2.20 -0.60
N PHE A 166 -7.85 3.02 -0.97
CA PHE A 166 -6.44 2.75 -0.75
C PHE A 166 -5.71 3.92 -0.10
N ILE A 167 -4.59 3.62 0.55
CA ILE A 167 -3.57 4.58 1.00
C ILE A 167 -2.19 4.11 0.56
N LYS A 168 -1.28 5.05 0.34
CA LYS A 168 0.12 4.76 -0.02
C LYS A 168 1.07 5.46 0.94
N ASN A 169 2.27 4.93 1.10
CA ASN A 169 3.29 5.55 1.94
C ASN A 169 3.77 6.88 1.33
N SER A 170 3.77 7.95 2.13
CA SER A 170 4.21 9.30 1.74
C SER A 170 5.71 9.54 1.98
N SER A 171 6.37 8.61 2.68
CA SER A 171 7.80 8.65 2.97
C SER A 171 8.44 7.30 2.66
N GLN A 172 9.76 7.31 2.42
CA GLN A 172 10.51 6.08 2.20
C GLN A 172 10.58 5.27 3.51
N LEU A 173 10.32 3.97 3.40
CA LEU A 173 10.30 3.04 4.52
C LEU A 173 11.53 2.14 4.42
N ILE A 174 12.46 2.26 5.36
CA ILE A 174 13.78 1.63 5.27
C ILE A 174 14.00 0.69 6.45
N PHE A 175 14.29 -0.58 6.16
CA PHE A 175 14.72 -1.56 7.16
C PHE A 175 16.22 -1.44 7.43
N ASN A 176 16.65 -1.97 8.58
CA ASN A 176 18.07 -2.04 8.93
C ASN A 176 18.91 -2.80 7.89
N THR A 177 20.22 -2.56 7.87
CA THR A 177 21.16 -3.37 7.10
C THR A 177 21.38 -4.72 7.77
N ALA A 178 21.34 -5.80 6.99
CA ALA A 178 21.58 -7.16 7.47
C ALA A 178 23.03 -7.34 7.93
N LEU A 179 23.23 -7.70 9.21
CA LEU A 179 24.55 -8.06 9.76
C LEU A 179 24.90 -9.54 9.55
N THR A 180 23.86 -10.36 9.41
CA THR A 180 23.92 -11.73 8.92
C THR A 180 22.74 -11.93 7.99
N ASP A 181 22.77 -12.99 7.18
CA ASP A 181 21.69 -13.29 6.25
C ASP A 181 20.34 -13.39 6.98
N TRP A 182 19.33 -12.68 6.47
CA TRP A 182 17.96 -12.76 6.98
C TRP A 182 17.21 -13.94 6.35
N GLY A 183 17.65 -14.37 5.17
CA GLY A 183 17.06 -15.46 4.41
C GLY A 183 16.08 -14.98 3.33
N TRP A 184 15.19 -15.88 2.92
CA TRP A 184 14.17 -15.63 1.91
C TRP A 184 13.06 -14.75 2.46
N ILE A 185 12.66 -13.72 1.71
CA ILE A 185 11.53 -12.85 2.04
C ILE A 185 10.46 -13.01 0.97
N SER A 186 9.25 -13.35 1.40
CA SER A 186 8.12 -13.53 0.49
C SER A 186 6.81 -12.88 0.93
N GLY A 187 6.73 -12.43 2.18
CA GLY A 187 5.56 -11.74 2.70
C GLY A 187 5.89 -10.48 3.48
N ILE A 188 4.83 -9.73 3.74
CA ILE A 188 4.82 -8.52 4.56
C ILE A 188 3.62 -8.58 5.49
N ALA A 189 3.80 -8.11 6.72
CA ALA A 189 2.77 -8.05 7.74
C ALA A 189 2.75 -6.66 8.39
N ILE A 190 1.56 -6.14 8.65
CA ILE A 190 1.33 -4.92 9.42
C ILE A 190 0.80 -5.33 10.78
N LEU A 191 1.45 -4.88 11.85
CA LEU A 191 1.11 -5.24 13.22
C LEU A 191 0.89 -3.99 14.08
N ASP A 192 0.17 -4.16 15.17
CA ASP A 192 -0.06 -3.10 16.18
C ASP A 192 1.09 -2.95 17.20
N ASN A 193 2.17 -3.72 17.04
CA ASN A 193 3.32 -3.71 17.94
C ASN A 193 4.64 -3.86 17.15
N ALA A 194 5.65 -3.06 17.54
CA ALA A 194 6.99 -3.10 16.97
C ALA A 194 7.88 -4.22 17.52
N GLY A 195 7.51 -4.85 18.65
CA GLY A 195 8.26 -5.94 19.23
C GLY A 195 8.18 -7.22 18.41
N TYR A 196 9.34 -7.81 18.08
CA TYR A 196 9.43 -9.13 17.46
C TYR A 196 8.66 -10.18 18.28
N GLY A 197 7.89 -11.03 17.61
CA GLY A 197 7.16 -12.10 18.28
C GLY A 197 5.97 -11.64 19.14
N SER A 198 5.50 -10.38 19.01
CA SER A 198 4.42 -9.81 19.84
C SER A 198 3.39 -9.04 19.02
N GLY A 199 2.22 -8.78 19.61
CA GLY A 199 1.16 -7.96 19.00
C GLY A 199 0.18 -8.74 18.12
N ASN A 200 -0.79 -8.03 17.59
CA ASN A 200 -1.80 -8.58 16.69
C ASN A 200 -1.41 -8.28 15.24
N LEU A 201 -1.68 -9.24 14.37
CA LEU A 201 -1.65 -9.01 12.93
C LEU A 201 -2.84 -8.12 12.59
N LEU A 202 -2.64 -7.14 11.71
CA LEU A 202 -3.70 -6.28 11.19
C LEU A 202 -3.99 -6.66 9.74
N MET A 203 -2.96 -6.59 8.90
CA MET A 203 -3.03 -6.89 7.48
C MET A 203 -1.76 -7.60 7.03
N TYR A 204 -1.84 -8.37 5.95
CA TYR A 204 -0.69 -9.07 5.38
C TYR A 204 -0.82 -9.22 3.87
N ALA A 205 0.30 -9.44 3.20
CA ALA A 205 0.31 -9.71 1.77
C ALA A 205 1.51 -10.57 1.37
N GLN A 206 1.39 -11.24 0.24
CA GLN A 206 2.55 -11.76 -0.49
C GLN A 206 3.25 -10.62 -1.25
N LEU A 207 4.58 -10.61 -1.23
CA LEU A 207 5.39 -9.70 -2.05
C LEU A 207 5.38 -10.16 -3.51
N GLN A 208 5.26 -9.21 -4.44
CA GLN A 208 5.31 -9.52 -5.88
C GLN A 208 6.70 -9.96 -6.36
N ASN A 209 7.75 -9.48 -5.70
CA ASN A 209 9.15 -9.77 -6.04
C ASN A 209 9.89 -10.30 -4.81
N PRO A 210 9.61 -11.54 -4.40
CA PRO A 210 10.28 -12.16 -3.27
C PRO A 210 11.78 -12.37 -3.58
N ARG A 211 12.63 -12.27 -2.57
CA ARG A 211 14.09 -12.33 -2.73
C ARG A 211 14.81 -12.77 -1.46
N TYR A 212 16.04 -13.24 -1.60
CA TYR A 212 16.95 -13.42 -0.48
C TYR A 212 17.54 -12.08 -0.03
N VAL A 213 17.79 -11.95 1.26
CA VAL A 213 18.53 -10.84 1.87
C VAL A 213 19.76 -11.41 2.55
N TYR A 214 20.92 -11.04 2.02
CA TYR A 214 22.23 -11.46 2.50
C TYR A 214 22.87 -10.36 3.34
N THR A 215 23.95 -10.73 4.02
CA THR A 215 24.77 -9.79 4.80
C THR A 215 25.18 -8.58 3.96
N GLY A 216 24.91 -7.37 4.49
CA GLY A 216 25.18 -6.10 3.83
C GLY A 216 24.00 -5.53 3.03
N ASP A 217 22.96 -6.32 2.76
CA ASP A 217 21.76 -5.85 2.07
C ASP A 217 20.87 -5.01 3.00
N ASN A 218 20.08 -4.11 2.41
CA ASN A 218 18.99 -3.43 3.08
C ASN A 218 17.73 -3.48 2.21
N ILE A 219 16.56 -3.58 2.85
CA ILE A 219 15.26 -3.51 2.17
C ILE A 219 14.66 -2.13 2.38
N LYS A 220 14.07 -1.58 1.32
CA LYS A 220 13.33 -0.33 1.37
C LYS A 220 12.07 -0.40 0.51
N PHE A 221 11.08 0.38 0.91
CA PHE A 221 9.93 0.73 0.08
C PHE A 221 10.04 2.22 -0.24
N ASP A 222 10.10 2.55 -1.52
CA ASP A 222 10.14 3.94 -1.98
C ASP A 222 8.77 4.59 -1.78
N ILE A 223 8.72 5.92 -1.87
CA ILE A 223 7.46 6.66 -1.73
C ILE A 223 6.46 6.15 -2.77
N ASN A 224 5.19 6.03 -2.39
CA ASN A 224 4.09 5.50 -3.20
C ASN A 224 4.22 4.03 -3.65
N SER A 225 5.20 3.27 -3.15
CA SER A 225 5.37 1.87 -3.56
C SER A 225 4.58 0.88 -2.71
N LEU A 226 4.34 1.20 -1.43
CA LEU A 226 3.55 0.37 -0.54
C LEU A 226 2.11 0.86 -0.50
N GLU A 227 1.20 0.06 -1.04
CA GLU A 227 -0.24 0.33 -1.06
C GLU A 227 -0.98 -0.58 -0.06
N ILE A 228 -1.84 0.02 0.74
CA ILE A 228 -2.82 -0.67 1.57
C ILE A 228 -4.20 -0.36 1.00
N SER A 229 -5.00 -1.38 0.72
CA SER A 229 -6.33 -1.20 0.14
C SER A 229 -7.36 -2.05 0.88
N LEU A 230 -8.55 -1.49 1.06
CA LEU A 230 -9.76 -2.20 1.47
C LEU A 230 -10.70 -2.19 0.26
N LYS A 231 -10.64 -3.28 -0.52
CA LYS A 231 -11.52 -3.51 -1.67
C LYS A 231 -12.52 -4.60 -1.34
#